data_AF-A0A4U2PY45-F1
#
_entry.id   AF-A0A4U2PY45-F1
#
_cell.length_a   1.000
_cell.length_b   1.000
_cell.length_c   1.000
_cell.angle_alpha   90.00
_cell.angle_beta   90.00
_cell.angle_gamma   90.00
#
_symmetry.space_group_name_H-M   'P 1'
#
loop_
_entity.id
_entity.type
_entity.pdbx_description
1 polymer ?
#
loop_
_entity_poly.entity_id
_entity_poly.type
_entity_poly.pdbx_seq_one_letter_code
_entity_poly.pdbx_strand_id
1 'polypeptide(L)'
;MTIMKQAWMITRQDFRNNPYVMLWTLLFIMYLGVTMSFVVSMQLGDSAALNPAADFVMLVLIPFLGFIYNRRAFKYLQEDSYTHMLAFLRILPIPVSAVIISRIQQAVLAFIVNSVLFFILLFTLSGTLRVYAGTGFFVSFALTWVGYGMLIQAIYIHLEFLKKGKAYFWLSLVIMLVCGIIAMAVRIYGVNLVSTTAYFSKEWQLLSPVMWGALAAGAIGMFVSYRMTLRRLMKRDLA
;
A
#
# COMPACT_ATOMS: atom_id res chain seq x y z
N MET A 1 -6.27 -19.15 -23.92
CA MET A 1 -6.56 -17.81 -23.35
C MET A 1 -5.30 -17.26 -22.72
N THR A 2 -4.97 -15.98 -22.91
CA THR A 2 -3.77 -15.39 -22.30
C THR A 2 -3.91 -15.31 -20.78
N ILE A 3 -2.83 -15.56 -20.04
CA ILE A 3 -2.78 -15.56 -18.56
C ILE A 3 -3.36 -14.26 -17.98
N MET A 4 -3.11 -13.13 -18.66
CA MET A 4 -3.64 -11.81 -18.28
C MET A 4 -5.18 -11.73 -18.37
N LYS A 5 -5.80 -12.33 -19.39
CA LYS A 5 -7.27 -12.36 -19.53
C LYS A 5 -7.91 -13.22 -18.44
N GLN A 6 -7.30 -14.35 -18.09
CA GLN A 6 -7.77 -15.21 -17.00
C GLN A 6 -7.67 -14.50 -15.65
N ALA A 7 -6.53 -13.85 -15.39
CA ALA A 7 -6.33 -13.06 -14.17
C ALA A 7 -7.38 -11.94 -14.04
N TRP A 8 -7.67 -11.22 -15.13
CA TRP A 8 -8.68 -10.18 -15.14
C TRP A 8 -10.10 -10.70 -14.86
N MET A 9 -10.46 -11.86 -15.43
CA MET A 9 -11.77 -12.48 -15.17
C MET A 9 -11.93 -12.84 -13.69
N ILE A 10 -10.89 -13.39 -13.06
CA ILE A 10 -10.88 -13.71 -11.62
C ILE A 10 -11.07 -12.42 -10.81
N THR A 11 -10.28 -11.38 -11.11
CA THR A 11 -10.37 -10.08 -10.44
C THR A 11 -11.78 -9.49 -10.54
N ARG A 12 -12.36 -9.46 -11.75
CA ARG A 12 -13.70 -8.93 -11.98
C ARG A 12 -14.77 -9.73 -11.22
N GLN A 13 -14.65 -11.05 -11.18
CA GLN A 13 -15.60 -11.91 -10.50
C GLN A 13 -15.55 -11.71 -8.97
N ASP A 14 -14.34 -11.57 -8.40
CA ASP A 14 -14.15 -11.30 -6.97
C ASP A 14 -14.82 -9.98 -6.54
N PHE A 15 -14.64 -8.92 -7.33
CA PHE A 15 -15.29 -7.62 -7.07
C PHE A 15 -16.82 -7.70 -7.20
N ARG A 16 -17.33 -8.43 -8.20
CA ARG A 16 -18.78 -8.56 -8.41
C ARG A 16 -19.47 -9.39 -7.32
N ASN A 17 -18.79 -10.41 -6.81
CA ASN A 17 -19.33 -11.28 -5.78
C ASN A 17 -19.39 -10.61 -4.39
N ASN A 18 -18.61 -9.56 -4.13
CA ASN A 18 -18.53 -8.91 -2.82
C ASN A 18 -18.52 -7.38 -2.90
N PRO A 19 -19.61 -6.72 -3.33
CA PRO A 19 -19.67 -5.25 -3.42
C PRO A 19 -19.51 -4.56 -2.05
N TYR A 20 -20.00 -5.19 -0.97
CA TYR A 20 -19.88 -4.65 0.39
C TYR A 20 -18.44 -4.49 0.88
N VAL A 21 -17.52 -5.31 0.38
CA VAL A 21 -16.09 -5.24 0.72
C VAL A 21 -15.47 -3.94 0.21
N MET A 22 -15.88 -3.48 -0.96
CA MET A 22 -15.42 -2.23 -1.53
C MET A 22 -15.95 -1.03 -0.74
N LEU A 23 -17.24 -1.07 -0.34
CA LEU A 23 -17.83 -0.04 0.51
C LEU A 23 -17.11 0.08 1.86
N TRP A 24 -16.84 -1.04 2.53
CA TRP A 24 -16.07 -1.03 3.79
C TRP A 24 -14.66 -0.50 3.63
N THR A 25 -13.98 -0.88 2.53
CA THR A 25 -12.65 -0.36 2.20
C THR A 25 -12.69 1.15 2.03
N LEU A 26 -13.65 1.68 1.26
CA LEU A 26 -13.79 3.12 1.03
C LEU A 26 -14.07 3.89 2.33
N LEU A 27 -14.95 3.38 3.20
CA LEU A 27 -15.23 3.99 4.50
C LEU A 27 -13.99 4.02 5.39
N PHE A 28 -13.22 2.93 5.43
CA PHE A 28 -12.00 2.87 6.23
C PHE A 28 -10.93 3.83 5.72
N ILE A 29 -10.73 3.91 4.41
CA ILE A 29 -9.79 4.87 3.81
C ILE A 29 -10.25 6.32 4.02
N MET A 30 -11.56 6.58 3.96
CA MET A 30 -12.11 7.90 4.26
C MET A 30 -11.79 8.32 5.70
N TYR A 31 -12.00 7.41 6.67
CA TYR A 31 -11.63 7.63 8.06
C TYR A 31 -10.12 7.89 8.23
N LEU A 32 -9.27 7.09 7.57
CA LEU A 32 -7.82 7.30 7.59
C LEU A 32 -7.39 8.63 6.96
N GLY A 33 -8.02 9.04 5.85
CA GLY A 33 -7.76 10.31 5.19
C GLY A 33 -8.12 11.51 6.06
N VAL A 34 -9.29 11.48 6.69
CA VAL A 34 -9.74 12.53 7.62
C VAL A 34 -8.80 12.62 8.83
N THR A 35 -8.54 11.50 9.50
CA THR A 35 -7.65 11.48 10.68
C THR A 35 -6.24 11.97 10.35
N MET A 36 -5.68 11.55 9.22
CA MET A 36 -4.37 12.04 8.77
C MET A 36 -4.37 13.54 8.47
N SER A 37 -5.45 14.06 7.87
CA SER A 37 -5.58 15.49 7.58
C SER A 37 -5.48 16.34 8.85
N PHE A 38 -6.11 15.88 9.93
CA PHE A 38 -6.03 16.52 11.25
C PHE A 38 -4.63 16.41 11.86
N VAL A 39 -3.98 15.25 11.76
CA VAL A 39 -2.61 15.08 12.27
C VAL A 39 -1.63 16.00 11.55
N VAL A 40 -1.72 16.10 10.22
CA VAL A 40 -0.86 16.98 9.40
C VAL A 40 -1.15 18.46 9.66
N SER A 41 -2.41 18.86 9.88
CA SER A 41 -2.74 20.26 10.15
C SER A 41 -2.29 20.70 11.55
N MET A 42 -2.43 19.85 12.56
CA MET A 42 -1.93 20.11 13.92
C MET A 42 -0.40 20.21 13.98
N GLN A 43 0.29 19.44 13.14
CA GLN A 43 1.75 19.38 13.16
C GLN A 43 2.44 20.56 12.44
N LEU A 44 1.71 21.38 11.67
CA LEU A 44 2.30 22.47 10.88
C LEU A 44 1.97 23.88 11.43
N GLY A 45 1.18 24.01 12.50
CA GLY A 45 0.94 25.27 13.21
C GLY A 45 1.90 25.46 14.39
N ASP A 46 2.60 26.61 14.44
CA ASP A 46 3.51 27.26 15.43
C ASP A 46 4.24 26.48 16.55
N SER A 47 3.79 25.30 16.97
CA SER A 47 4.47 24.35 17.86
C SER A 47 5.07 23.14 17.10
N ALA A 48 5.05 23.24 15.77
CA ALA A 48 5.27 22.22 14.74
C ALA A 48 6.63 21.49 14.75
N ALA A 49 7.64 22.07 15.40
CA ALA A 49 8.99 21.56 15.29
C ALA A 49 9.18 20.20 15.97
N LEU A 50 8.29 19.73 16.87
CA LEU A 50 8.59 18.64 17.83
C LEU A 50 7.91 17.28 17.62
N ASN A 51 6.94 17.10 16.71
CA ASN A 51 6.15 15.87 16.70
C ASN A 51 6.53 14.89 15.56
N PRO A 52 7.10 13.70 15.81
CA PRO A 52 7.38 12.69 14.77
C PRO A 52 6.14 11.88 14.33
N ALA A 53 4.96 12.20 14.90
CA ALA A 53 3.74 11.43 14.69
C ALA A 53 3.27 11.41 13.22
N ALA A 54 3.27 12.53 12.49
CA ALA A 54 2.81 12.52 11.10
C ALA A 54 3.68 11.63 10.21
N ASP A 55 5.01 11.65 10.36
CA ASP A 55 5.91 10.81 9.56
C ASP A 55 5.66 9.33 9.83
N PHE A 56 5.55 8.95 11.11
CA PHE A 56 5.24 7.58 11.49
C PHE A 56 3.88 7.12 10.97
N VAL A 57 2.85 7.94 11.17
CA VAL A 57 1.48 7.63 10.75
C VAL A 57 1.43 7.52 9.22
N MET A 58 2.08 8.40 8.46
CA MET A 58 2.10 8.30 7.00
C MET A 58 2.81 7.03 6.52
N LEU A 59 3.98 6.72 7.08
CA LEU A 59 4.76 5.53 6.71
C LEU A 59 4.00 4.22 6.98
N VAL A 60 3.18 4.18 8.02
CA VAL A 60 2.36 3.01 8.40
C VAL A 60 1.05 2.96 7.61
N LEU A 61 0.40 4.10 7.38
CA LEU A 61 -0.92 4.15 6.73
C LEU A 61 -0.86 4.02 5.21
N ILE A 62 0.22 4.42 4.56
CA ILE A 62 0.29 4.38 3.10
C ILE A 62 0.25 2.94 2.54
N PRO A 63 0.97 1.96 3.11
CA PRO A 63 0.82 0.55 2.71
C PRO A 63 -0.62 0.06 2.85
N PHE A 64 -1.39 0.59 3.81
CA PHE A 64 -2.79 0.25 4.00
C PHE A 64 -3.72 0.67 2.86
N LEU A 65 -3.29 1.56 1.97
CA LEU A 65 -4.02 1.92 0.74
C LEU A 65 -4.04 0.77 -0.28
N GLY A 66 -3.07 -0.15 -0.22
CA GLY A 66 -2.97 -1.31 -1.11
C GLY A 66 -3.87 -2.49 -0.75
N PHE A 67 -4.54 -2.43 0.40
CA PHE A 67 -5.36 -3.53 0.90
C PHE A 67 -6.83 -3.36 0.56
N ILE A 68 -7.46 -4.50 0.25
CA ILE A 68 -8.92 -4.62 0.17
C ILE A 68 -9.39 -5.24 1.49
N TYR A 69 -10.14 -4.49 2.28
CA TYR A 69 -10.58 -4.88 3.61
C TYR A 69 -11.75 -5.87 3.53
N ASN A 70 -11.44 -7.15 3.42
CA ASN A 70 -12.41 -8.23 3.42
C ASN A 70 -12.38 -8.99 4.76
N ARG A 71 -13.49 -9.61 5.15
CA ARG A 71 -13.61 -10.53 6.29
C ARG A 71 -12.52 -11.62 6.28
N ARG A 72 -12.10 -12.06 5.08
CA ARG A 72 -10.97 -12.98 4.87
C ARG A 72 -9.63 -12.41 5.30
N ALA A 73 -9.40 -11.10 5.06
CA ALA A 73 -8.20 -10.37 5.47
C ALA A 73 -8.15 -10.10 6.98
N PHE A 74 -9.24 -10.30 7.72
CA PHE A 74 -9.28 -10.22 9.19
C PHE A 74 -9.24 -11.60 9.87
N LYS A 75 -9.69 -12.66 9.18
CA LYS A 75 -9.69 -14.04 9.70
C LYS A 75 -8.37 -14.79 9.53
N TYR A 76 -7.33 -14.19 8.93
CA TYR A 76 -6.03 -14.85 8.70
C TYR A 76 -5.31 -15.35 9.95
N LEU A 77 -5.65 -14.81 11.14
CA LEU A 77 -5.12 -15.25 12.43
C LEU A 77 -5.82 -16.50 12.98
N GLN A 78 -7.08 -16.75 12.60
CA GLN A 78 -7.90 -17.84 13.14
C GLN A 78 -8.07 -19.00 12.14
N GLU A 79 -8.16 -18.70 10.85
CA GLU A 79 -8.28 -19.70 9.78
C GLU A 79 -7.03 -19.60 8.90
N ASP A 80 -6.41 -20.72 8.53
CA ASP A 80 -5.28 -20.79 7.59
C ASP A 80 -5.78 -20.53 6.15
N SER A 81 -6.44 -19.37 5.97
CA SER A 81 -7.26 -19.03 4.82
C SER A 81 -6.45 -18.95 3.53
N TYR A 82 -5.16 -18.63 3.64
CA TYR A 82 -4.20 -18.62 2.54
C TYR A 82 -3.79 -20.04 2.12
N THR A 83 -3.64 -20.96 3.08
CA THR A 83 -3.35 -22.37 2.79
C THR A 83 -4.55 -23.06 2.13
N HIS A 84 -5.78 -22.80 2.61
CA HIS A 84 -7.00 -23.27 1.95
C HIS A 84 -7.20 -22.64 0.56
N MET A 85 -6.78 -21.38 0.37
CA MET A 85 -6.79 -20.74 -0.95
C MET A 85 -5.88 -21.47 -1.93
N LEU A 86 -4.65 -21.76 -1.52
CA LEU A 86 -3.68 -22.49 -2.34
C LEU A 86 -4.14 -23.91 -2.65
N ALA A 87 -4.77 -24.59 -1.69
CA ALA A 87 -5.36 -25.91 -1.90
C ALA A 87 -6.54 -25.88 -2.88
N PHE A 88 -7.44 -24.91 -2.76
CA PHE A 88 -8.57 -24.72 -3.69
C PHE A 88 -8.11 -24.38 -5.10
N LEU A 89 -7.12 -23.49 -5.23
CA LEU A 89 -6.56 -23.07 -6.51
C LEU A 89 -5.74 -24.17 -7.20
N ARG A 90 -5.31 -25.20 -6.48
CA ARG A 90 -4.71 -26.42 -7.06
C ARG A 90 -5.73 -27.36 -7.69
N ILE A 91 -6.99 -27.32 -7.27
CA ILE A 91 -8.06 -28.16 -7.79
C ILE A 91 -8.63 -27.57 -9.09
N LEU A 92 -8.50 -26.24 -9.26
CA LEU A 92 -8.94 -25.56 -10.47
C LEU A 92 -7.88 -25.67 -11.59
N PRO A 93 -8.28 -25.87 -12.86
CA PRO A 93 -7.39 -25.88 -14.01
C PRO A 93 -6.95 -24.45 -14.40
N ILE A 94 -6.42 -23.70 -13.43
CA ILE A 94 -5.97 -22.32 -13.57
C ILE A 94 -4.47 -22.26 -13.26
N PRO A 95 -3.65 -21.64 -14.13
CA PRO A 95 -2.23 -21.52 -13.87
C PRO A 95 -1.99 -20.62 -12.64
N VAL A 96 -1.09 -21.04 -11.75
CA VAL A 96 -0.71 -20.30 -10.52
C VAL A 96 -0.27 -18.87 -10.84
N SER A 97 0.33 -18.65 -12.02
CA SER A 97 0.71 -17.32 -12.50
C SER A 97 -0.49 -16.39 -12.70
N ALA A 98 -1.65 -16.90 -13.14
CA ALA A 98 -2.86 -16.08 -13.29
C ALA A 98 -3.43 -15.63 -11.94
N VAL A 99 -3.31 -16.46 -10.90
CA VAL A 99 -3.71 -16.12 -9.53
C VAL A 99 -2.83 -15.02 -8.93
N ILE A 100 -1.51 -15.13 -9.09
CA ILE A 100 -0.60 -14.11 -8.56
C ILE A 100 -0.85 -12.78 -9.28
N ILE A 101 -1.05 -12.82 -10.60
CA ILE A 101 -1.35 -11.62 -11.39
C ILE A 101 -2.70 -11.02 -11.00
N SER A 102 -3.73 -11.84 -10.73
CA SER A 102 -5.02 -11.31 -10.28
C SER A 102 -4.90 -10.60 -8.92
N ARG A 103 -4.10 -11.13 -7.99
CA ARG A 103 -3.83 -10.42 -6.73
C ARG A 103 -3.05 -9.13 -6.88
N ILE A 104 -2.03 -9.11 -7.74
CA ILE A 104 -1.32 -7.86 -8.05
C ILE A 104 -2.27 -6.84 -8.68
N GLN A 105 -3.13 -7.26 -9.62
CA GLN A 105 -4.14 -6.39 -10.22
C GLN A 105 -5.11 -5.82 -9.17
N GLN A 106 -5.59 -6.65 -8.24
CA GLN A 106 -6.46 -6.20 -7.17
C GLN A 106 -5.78 -5.19 -6.25
N ALA A 107 -4.52 -5.43 -5.86
CA ALA A 107 -3.75 -4.49 -5.05
C ALA A 107 -3.49 -3.17 -5.78
N VAL A 108 -3.18 -3.22 -7.08
CA VAL A 108 -2.98 -2.01 -7.91
C VAL A 108 -4.28 -1.23 -8.05
N LEU A 109 -5.41 -1.90 -8.33
CA LEU A 109 -6.71 -1.24 -8.39
C LEU A 109 -7.11 -0.62 -7.04
N ALA A 110 -6.88 -1.34 -5.95
CA ALA A 110 -7.10 -0.82 -4.59
C ALA A 110 -6.24 0.41 -4.34
N PHE A 111 -4.95 0.36 -4.68
CA PHE A 111 -4.07 1.52 -4.58
C PHE A 111 -4.60 2.72 -5.36
N ILE A 112 -5.00 2.55 -6.61
CA ILE A 112 -5.50 3.66 -7.44
C ILE A 112 -6.73 4.29 -6.78
N VAL A 113 -7.74 3.50 -6.45
CA VAL A 113 -9.00 3.99 -5.88
C VAL A 113 -8.79 4.61 -4.49
N ASN A 114 -8.08 3.90 -3.62
CA ASN A 114 -7.87 4.31 -2.24
C ASN A 114 -6.95 5.53 -2.16
N SER A 115 -5.90 5.59 -2.97
CA SER A 115 -4.97 6.74 -2.96
C SER A 115 -5.67 8.00 -3.46
N VAL A 116 -6.46 7.92 -4.54
CA VAL A 116 -7.23 9.07 -5.01
C VAL A 116 -8.12 9.62 -3.90
N LEU A 117 -8.89 8.76 -3.24
CA LEU A 117 -9.77 9.18 -2.15
C LEU A 117 -8.99 9.74 -0.95
N PHE A 118 -7.92 9.05 -0.53
CA PHE A 118 -7.10 9.44 0.61
C PHE A 118 -6.42 10.79 0.38
N PHE A 119 -5.77 10.99 -0.76
CA PHE A 119 -5.08 12.25 -1.06
C PHE A 119 -6.07 13.39 -1.31
N ILE A 120 -7.23 13.16 -1.93
CA ILE A 120 -8.27 14.21 -2.05
C ILE A 120 -8.68 14.68 -0.66
N LEU A 121 -8.97 13.77 0.29
CA LEU A 121 -9.33 14.15 1.66
C LEU A 121 -8.17 14.86 2.37
N LEU A 122 -6.96 14.30 2.25
CA LEU A 122 -5.75 14.88 2.84
C LEU A 122 -5.56 16.34 2.46
N PHE A 123 -5.72 16.67 1.17
CA PHE A 123 -5.49 18.01 0.67
C PHE A 123 -6.67 18.97 0.87
N THR A 124 -7.91 18.47 0.84
CA THR A 124 -9.11 19.30 1.04
C THR A 124 -9.29 19.70 2.49
N LEU A 125 -8.94 18.82 3.43
CA LEU A 125 -9.11 19.02 4.87
C LEU A 125 -7.84 19.56 5.55
N SER A 126 -6.65 19.29 5.02
CA SER A 126 -5.42 19.89 5.53
C SER A 126 -5.29 21.35 5.06
N GLY A 127 -5.63 22.29 5.94
CA GLY A 127 -5.47 23.72 5.66
C GLY A 127 -4.03 24.13 5.33
N THR A 128 -3.03 23.37 5.81
CA THR A 128 -1.60 23.68 5.63
C THR A 128 -1.06 23.20 4.29
N LEU A 129 -1.48 22.02 3.81
CA LEU A 129 -1.14 21.55 2.46
C LEU A 129 -1.83 22.35 1.37
N ARG A 130 -3.00 22.93 1.67
CA ARG A 130 -3.73 23.82 0.77
C ARG A 130 -2.95 25.10 0.41
N VAL A 131 -2.00 25.53 1.23
CA VAL A 131 -1.13 26.69 0.94
C VAL A 131 -0.20 26.40 -0.25
N TYR A 132 0.14 25.14 -0.49
CA TYR A 132 1.00 24.70 -1.59
C TYR A 132 0.23 24.40 -2.89
N ALA A 133 -0.88 25.12 -3.15
CA ALA A 133 -1.99 24.87 -4.09
C ALA A 133 -1.70 24.59 -5.58
N GLY A 134 -0.51 24.11 -5.97
CA GLY A 134 -0.22 23.64 -7.31
C GLY A 134 -0.77 22.23 -7.55
N THR A 135 -1.48 22.02 -8.66
CA THR A 135 -1.88 20.69 -9.13
C THR A 135 -0.67 19.77 -9.36
N GLY A 136 0.47 20.33 -9.81
CA GLY A 136 1.73 19.60 -9.94
C GLY A 136 2.35 19.15 -8.61
N PHE A 137 2.19 19.94 -7.55
CA PHE A 137 2.58 19.55 -6.19
C PHE A 137 1.73 18.36 -5.71
N PHE A 138 0.41 18.45 -5.89
CA PHE A 138 -0.52 17.39 -5.52
C PHE A 138 -0.16 16.04 -6.16
N VAL A 139 0.01 16.04 -7.48
CA VAL A 139 0.28 14.80 -8.23
C VAL A 139 1.64 14.22 -7.85
N SER A 140 2.69 15.05 -7.75
CA SER A 140 4.03 14.56 -7.42
C SER A 140 4.13 14.01 -6.00
N PHE A 141 3.49 14.68 -5.03
CA PHE A 141 3.44 14.23 -3.66
C PHE A 141 2.69 12.90 -3.54
N ALA A 142 1.49 12.81 -4.13
CA ALA A 142 0.69 11.59 -4.13
C ALA A 142 1.45 10.43 -4.77
N LEU A 143 2.06 10.62 -5.95
CA LEU A 143 2.79 9.57 -6.65
C LEU A 143 4.03 9.07 -5.91
N THR A 144 4.75 9.97 -5.23
CA THR A 144 5.91 9.60 -4.40
C THR A 144 5.50 8.60 -3.32
N TRP A 145 4.43 8.93 -2.60
CA TRP A 145 3.92 8.12 -1.51
C TRP A 145 3.24 6.84 -2.02
N VAL A 146 2.53 6.88 -3.16
CA VAL A 146 2.01 5.67 -3.82
C VAL A 146 3.14 4.70 -4.19
N GLY A 147 4.25 5.21 -4.74
CA GLY A 147 5.41 4.37 -5.09
C GLY A 147 5.99 3.62 -3.87
N TYR A 148 6.16 4.34 -2.76
CA TYR A 148 6.56 3.74 -1.47
C TYR A 148 5.54 2.68 -0.99
N GLY A 149 4.24 3.00 -1.01
CA GLY A 149 3.19 2.07 -0.61
C GLY A 149 3.19 0.79 -1.45
N MET A 150 3.33 0.93 -2.77
CA MET A 150 3.40 -0.19 -3.70
C MET A 150 4.59 -1.12 -3.41
N LEU A 151 5.75 -0.57 -3.03
CA LEU A 151 6.91 -1.35 -2.65
C LEU A 151 6.62 -2.24 -1.44
N ILE A 152 6.07 -1.65 -0.37
CA ILE A 152 5.74 -2.40 0.84
C ILE A 152 4.64 -3.43 0.57
N GLN A 153 3.63 -3.07 -0.23
CA GLN A 153 2.58 -4.01 -0.61
C GLN A 153 3.11 -5.19 -1.42
N ALA A 154 4.13 -4.99 -2.25
CA ALA A 154 4.77 -6.08 -2.96
C ALA A 154 5.37 -7.12 -2.00
N ILE A 155 5.92 -6.67 -0.86
CA ILE A 155 6.43 -7.54 0.22
C ILE A 155 5.28 -8.30 0.87
N TYR A 156 4.17 -7.61 1.17
CA TYR A 156 2.98 -8.25 1.74
C TYR A 156 2.40 -9.33 0.82
N ILE A 157 2.24 -9.04 -0.48
CA ILE A 157 1.75 -10.02 -1.48
C ILE A 157 2.70 -11.21 -1.58
N HIS A 158 4.03 -11.00 -1.59
CA HIS A 158 4.98 -12.11 -1.61
C HIS A 158 4.74 -13.06 -0.45
N LEU A 159 4.51 -12.51 0.74
CA LEU A 159 4.40 -13.30 1.97
C LEU A 159 3.04 -13.94 2.15
N GLU A 160 1.97 -13.32 1.63
CA GLU A 160 0.62 -13.89 1.53
C GLU A 160 0.66 -15.30 0.89
N PHE A 161 1.50 -15.49 -0.13
CA PHE A 161 1.63 -16.78 -0.82
C PHE A 161 2.65 -17.75 -0.21
N LEU A 162 3.52 -17.29 0.70
CA LEU A 162 4.66 -18.09 1.17
C LEU A 162 4.53 -18.62 2.59
N LYS A 163 3.83 -17.92 3.49
CA LYS A 163 3.88 -18.16 4.94
C LYS A 163 2.49 -18.31 5.56
N LYS A 164 2.40 -19.08 6.66
CA LYS A 164 1.17 -19.25 7.46
C LYS A 164 0.72 -17.91 8.07
N GLY A 165 -0.57 -17.73 8.33
CA GLY A 165 -1.14 -16.47 8.85
C GLY A 165 -0.46 -15.88 10.09
N LYS A 166 0.07 -16.71 11.01
CA LYS A 166 0.83 -16.22 12.19
C LYS A 166 2.14 -15.51 11.82
N ALA A 167 2.84 -15.98 10.78
CA ALA A 167 4.08 -15.36 10.34
C ALA A 167 3.82 -14.05 9.59
N TYR A 168 2.65 -13.90 8.96
CA TYR A 168 2.19 -12.64 8.38
C TYR A 168 2.01 -11.56 9.46
N PHE A 169 1.39 -11.91 10.59
CA PHE A 169 1.20 -10.99 11.71
C PHE A 169 2.53 -10.49 12.32
N TRP A 170 3.45 -11.41 12.63
CA TRP A 170 4.75 -11.04 13.17
C TRP A 170 5.54 -10.13 12.23
N LEU A 171 5.44 -10.37 10.93
CA LEU A 171 6.09 -9.53 9.95
C LEU A 171 5.42 -8.15 9.81
N SER A 172 4.08 -8.05 9.86
CA SER A 172 3.44 -6.72 9.90
C SER A 172 3.88 -5.91 11.11
N LEU A 173 4.10 -6.57 12.26
CA LEU A 173 4.68 -5.95 13.45
C LEU A 173 6.13 -5.49 13.21
N VAL A 174 6.96 -6.33 12.58
CA VAL A 174 8.34 -5.95 12.22
C VAL A 174 8.36 -4.79 11.23
N ILE A 175 7.50 -4.77 10.21
CA ILE A 175 7.40 -3.67 9.26
C ILE A 175 6.99 -2.38 9.98
N MET A 176 5.98 -2.42 10.86
CA MET A 176 5.61 -1.26 11.68
C MET A 176 6.78 -0.76 12.54
N LEU A 177 7.53 -1.67 13.17
CA LEU A 177 8.68 -1.34 14.01
C LEU A 177 9.80 -0.70 13.17
N VAL A 178 10.10 -1.26 11.99
CA VAL A 178 11.08 -0.70 11.05
C VAL A 178 10.64 0.69 10.57
N CYS A 179 9.37 0.89 10.22
CA CYS A 179 8.85 2.22 9.88
C CYS A 179 9.03 3.20 11.06
N GLY A 180 8.80 2.76 12.30
CA GLY A 180 9.06 3.53 13.52
C GLY A 180 10.53 3.91 13.69
N ILE A 181 11.46 2.96 13.50
CA ILE A 181 12.89 3.21 13.56
C ILE A 181 13.32 4.20 12.48
N ILE A 182 12.81 4.05 11.25
CA ILE A 182 13.14 4.95 10.14
C ILE A 182 12.63 6.37 10.45
N ALA A 183 11.39 6.51 10.92
CA ALA A 183 10.85 7.81 11.33
C ALA A 183 11.71 8.46 12.44
N MET A 184 12.12 7.67 13.44
CA MET A 184 12.98 8.13 14.53
C MET A 184 14.39 8.50 14.03
N ALA A 185 14.97 7.71 13.12
CA ALA A 185 16.30 7.94 12.58
C ALA A 185 16.35 9.21 11.73
N VAL A 186 15.42 9.38 10.79
CA VAL A 186 15.29 10.61 9.99
C VAL A 186 15.15 11.83 10.89
N ARG A 187 14.39 11.67 11.98
CA ARG A 187 14.18 12.73 12.96
C ARG A 187 15.45 13.11 13.73
N ILE A 188 16.32 12.15 14.07
CA ILE A 188 17.62 12.43 14.72
C ILE A 188 18.49 13.34 13.83
N TYR A 189 18.37 13.23 12.51
CA TYR A 189 19.03 14.11 11.55
C TYR A 189 18.34 15.47 11.36
N GLY A 190 17.30 15.78 12.14
CA GLY A 190 16.55 17.04 12.06
C GLY A 190 15.64 17.16 10.85
N VAL A 191 15.47 16.06 10.09
CA VAL A 191 14.66 16.03 8.87
C VAL A 191 13.27 15.47 9.19
N ASN A 192 12.24 16.00 8.54
CA ASN A 192 10.89 15.44 8.58
C ASN A 192 10.53 14.93 7.17
N LEU A 193 10.13 13.67 7.04
CA LEU A 193 9.92 13.01 5.75
C LEU A 193 8.78 13.66 4.98
N VAL A 194 7.68 13.96 5.65
CA VAL A 194 6.50 14.58 5.03
C VAL A 194 6.81 16.00 4.55
N SER A 195 7.53 16.80 5.34
CA SER A 195 7.92 18.15 4.93
C SER A 195 8.97 18.15 3.83
N THR A 196 9.92 17.21 3.86
CA THR A 196 10.99 17.11 2.85
C THR A 196 10.43 16.66 1.51
N THR A 197 9.59 15.63 1.52
CA THR A 197 8.86 15.20 0.31
C THR A 197 7.96 16.31 -0.21
N ALA A 198 7.29 17.07 0.68
CA ALA A 198 6.51 18.22 0.28
C ALA A 198 7.38 19.33 -0.35
N TYR A 199 8.54 19.63 0.23
CA TYR A 199 9.47 20.62 -0.32
C TYR A 199 9.95 20.25 -1.73
N PHE A 200 10.42 19.02 -1.93
CA PHE A 200 10.85 18.55 -3.25
C PHE A 200 9.71 18.50 -4.27
N SER A 201 8.50 18.13 -3.84
CA SER A 201 7.31 18.17 -4.68
C SER A 201 6.89 19.59 -5.06
N LYS A 202 7.14 20.59 -4.21
CA LYS A 202 6.84 21.99 -4.50
C LYS A 202 7.83 22.55 -5.52
N GLU A 203 9.11 22.29 -5.29
CA GLU A 203 10.22 22.84 -6.05
C GLU A 203 10.31 22.24 -7.47
N TRP A 204 10.19 20.91 -7.59
CA TRP A 204 10.39 20.20 -8.86
C TRP A 204 9.10 19.72 -9.51
N GLN A 205 7.96 19.76 -8.80
CA GLN A 205 6.66 19.27 -9.29
C GLN A 205 6.77 17.86 -9.90
N LEU A 206 6.31 17.67 -11.14
CA LEU A 206 6.35 16.40 -11.88
C LEU A 206 7.76 15.94 -12.29
N LEU A 207 8.76 16.83 -12.23
CA LEU A 207 10.16 16.49 -12.49
C LEU A 207 10.91 16.06 -11.23
N SER A 208 10.21 15.94 -10.09
CA SER A 208 10.82 15.51 -8.84
C SER A 208 11.53 14.16 -8.99
N PRO A 209 12.87 14.10 -8.80
CA PRO A 209 13.62 12.84 -8.86
C PRO A 209 13.13 11.84 -7.81
N VAL A 210 12.63 12.34 -6.68
CA VAL A 210 12.09 11.54 -5.58
C VAL A 210 10.83 10.80 -6.00
N MET A 211 9.95 11.45 -6.79
CA MET A 211 8.73 10.83 -7.31
C MET A 211 9.06 9.66 -8.24
N TRP A 212 9.92 9.90 -9.24
CA TRP A 212 10.31 8.87 -10.20
C TRP A 212 11.08 7.73 -9.53
N GLY A 213 11.96 8.05 -8.58
CA GLY A 213 12.67 7.04 -7.79
C GLY A 213 11.72 6.15 -6.99
N ALA A 214 10.72 6.73 -6.31
CA ALA A 214 9.74 5.97 -5.55
C ALA A 214 8.84 5.11 -6.43
N LEU A 215 8.39 5.62 -7.59
CA LEU A 215 7.59 4.85 -8.55
C LEU A 215 8.39 3.71 -9.17
N ALA A 216 9.65 3.95 -9.55
CA ALA A 216 10.53 2.92 -10.08
C ALA A 216 10.78 1.84 -9.02
N ALA A 217 11.04 2.23 -7.77
CA ALA A 217 11.23 1.30 -6.66
C ALA A 217 9.96 0.46 -6.40
N GLY A 218 8.77 1.07 -6.44
CA GLY A 218 7.49 0.37 -6.32
C GLY A 218 7.24 -0.64 -7.45
N ALA A 219 7.50 -0.23 -8.70
CA ALA A 219 7.34 -1.09 -9.87
C ALA A 219 8.33 -2.27 -9.86
N ILE A 220 9.60 -2.01 -9.55
CA ILE A 220 10.64 -3.03 -9.39
C ILE A 220 10.26 -3.98 -8.25
N GLY A 221 9.79 -3.46 -7.12
CA GLY A 221 9.33 -4.25 -5.98
C GLY A 221 8.22 -5.22 -6.36
N MET A 222 7.20 -4.76 -7.08
CA MET A 222 6.12 -5.62 -7.59
C MET A 222 6.63 -6.68 -8.57
N PHE A 223 7.52 -6.32 -9.49
CA PHE A 223 8.08 -7.26 -10.45
C PHE A 223 8.95 -8.34 -9.77
N VAL A 224 9.80 -7.95 -8.83
CA VAL A 224 10.63 -8.85 -8.03
C VAL A 224 9.75 -9.77 -7.19
N SER A 225 8.73 -9.23 -6.52
CA SER A 225 7.76 -10.02 -5.75
C SER A 225 7.07 -11.06 -6.63
N TYR A 226 6.61 -10.69 -7.81
CA TYR A 226 6.03 -11.63 -8.78
C TYR A 226 7.00 -12.77 -9.13
N ARG A 227 8.23 -12.42 -9.53
CA ARG A 227 9.26 -13.40 -9.94
C ARG A 227 9.67 -14.32 -8.79
N MET A 228 9.87 -13.77 -7.59
CA MET A 228 10.27 -14.55 -6.41
C MET A 228 9.14 -15.47 -5.94
N THR A 229 7.90 -14.99 -5.92
CA THR A 229 6.72 -15.79 -5.55
C THR A 229 6.55 -16.96 -6.51
N LEU A 230 6.64 -16.71 -7.81
CA LEU A 230 6.52 -17.74 -8.84
C LEU A 230 7.64 -18.78 -8.75
N ARG A 231 8.90 -18.36 -8.63
CA ARG A 231 10.05 -19.27 -8.48
C ARG A 231 9.94 -20.15 -7.24
N ARG A 232 9.49 -19.59 -6.10
CA ARG A 232 9.35 -20.35 -4.85
C ARG A 232 8.13 -21.28 -4.85
N LEU A 233 7.02 -20.89 -5.48
CA LEU A 233 5.86 -21.76 -5.63
C LEU A 233 6.15 -22.95 -6.56
N MET A 234 6.96 -22.76 -7.60
CA MET A 234 7.39 -23.85 -8.48
C MET A 234 8.39 -24.81 -7.83
N LYS A 235 9.24 -24.31 -6.90
CA LYS A 235 10.25 -25.11 -6.19
C LYS A 235 9.73 -25.82 -4.95
N ARG A 236 8.56 -25.45 -4.45
CA ARG A 236 7.94 -26.16 -3.32
C ARG A 236 7.25 -27.41 -3.84
N ASP A 237 7.98 -28.51 -3.81
CA ASP A 237 7.36 -29.83 -3.70
C ASP A 237 6.51 -29.81 -2.43
N LEU A 238 5.20 -29.87 -2.65
CA LEU A 238 4.22 -30.09 -1.61
C LEU A 238 3.89 -31.58 -1.71
N ALA A 239 4.86 -32.38 -1.28
CA ALA A 239 4.72 -33.77 -0.89
C ALA A 239 4.66 -33.84 0.64
#